data_AF-A0A5K1AFB2-F1
#
_entry.id   AF-A0A5K1AFB2-F1
#
_cell.length_a   1.000
_cell.length_b   1.000
_cell.length_c   1.000
_cell.angle_alpha   90.00
_cell.angle_beta   90.00
_cell.angle_gamma   90.00
#
_symmetry.space_group_name_H-M   'P 1'
#
loop_
_entity.id
_entity.type
_entity.pdbx_description
1 polymer ?
#
loop_
_entity_poly.entity_id
_entity_poly.type
_entity_poly.pdbx_seq_one_letter_code
_entity_poly.pdbx_strand_id
1 'polypeptide(L)' 'TGYTQEQINIGSGPPGSKTRWFGSTSNEPRFINTVTFDSKENSPTIVMVHGYGASQGFFFRNFDALGNHFRVIAIDQLG' A
#
# COMPACT_ATOMS: atom_id res chain seq x y z
N THR A 1 -11.09 8.92 11.63
CA THR A 1 -9.89 9.42 10.94
C THR A 1 -10.13 9.35 9.46
N GLY A 2 -10.06 10.49 8.75
CA GLY A 2 -10.20 10.47 7.30
C GLY A 2 -9.00 9.77 6.66
N TYR A 3 -9.24 9.13 5.52
CA TYR A 3 -8.21 8.48 4.73
C TYR A 3 -8.52 8.59 3.25
N THR A 4 -7.47 8.58 2.45
CA THR A 4 -7.56 8.45 0.99
C THR A 4 -7.10 7.06 0.60
N GLN A 5 -7.86 6.40 -0.26
CA GLN A 5 -7.49 5.11 -0.83
C GLN A 5 -7.18 5.29 -2.31
N GLU A 6 -6.05 4.73 -2.75
CA GLU A 6 -5.56 4.84 -4.12
C GLU A 6 -5.20 3.47 -4.67
N GLN A 7 -5.57 3.22 -5.92
CA GLN A 7 -5.18 2.02 -6.66
C GLN A 7 -4.08 2.38 -7.64
N ILE A 8 -2.83 2.14 -7.24
CA ILE A 8 -1.64 2.56 -7.97
C ILE A 8 -1.30 1.53 -9.04
N ASN A 9 -1.32 1.95 -10.31
CA ASN A 9 -0.86 1.12 -11.43
C ASN A 9 0.66 0.96 -11.39
N ILE A 10 1.14 -0.27 -11.28
CA ILE A 10 2.57 -0.62 -11.28
C ILE A 10 3.01 -1.38 -12.53
N GLY A 11 2.19 -1.32 -13.59
CA GLY A 11 2.42 -2.01 -14.85
C GLY A 11 2.41 -3.54 -14.73
N SER A 12 2.81 -4.21 -15.79
CA SER A 12 2.89 -5.67 -15.83
C SER A 12 4.17 -6.25 -15.20
N GLY A 13 5.18 -5.41 -14.94
CA GLY A 13 6.47 -5.74 -14.36
C GLY A 13 7.26 -4.49 -14.01
N PRO A 14 8.44 -4.63 -13.36
CA PRO A 14 9.30 -3.49 -13.09
C PRO A 14 9.67 -2.73 -14.38
N PRO A 15 9.85 -1.40 -14.33
CA PRO A 15 10.26 -0.61 -15.49
C PRO A 15 11.52 -1.18 -16.16
N GLY A 16 11.47 -1.41 -17.47
CA GLY A 16 12.59 -1.98 -18.25
C GLY A 16 12.84 -3.48 -18.06
N SER A 17 12.05 -4.18 -17.24
CA SER A 17 12.19 -5.61 -17.00
C SER A 17 11.61 -6.46 -18.14
N LYS A 18 12.29 -7.55 -18.49
CA LYS A 18 11.72 -8.63 -19.32
C LYS A 18 10.85 -9.60 -18.51
N THR A 19 11.00 -9.59 -17.19
CA THR A 19 10.25 -10.43 -16.24
C THR A 19 9.04 -9.67 -15.72
N ARG A 20 7.88 -10.33 -15.73
CA ARG A 20 6.62 -9.79 -15.20
C ARG A 20 6.49 -10.06 -13.70
N TRP A 21 5.62 -9.31 -13.01
CA TRP A 21 5.32 -9.54 -11.60
C TRP A 21 4.89 -11.00 -11.37
N PHE A 22 5.51 -11.65 -10.37
CA PHE A 22 5.26 -13.06 -10.00
C PHE A 22 5.38 -14.08 -11.14
N GLY A 23 6.19 -13.78 -12.17
CA GLY A 23 6.33 -14.69 -13.32
C GLY A 23 5.07 -14.79 -14.18
N SER A 24 4.15 -13.82 -14.09
CA SER A 24 2.91 -13.77 -14.88
C SER A 24 3.16 -13.89 -16.40
N THR A 25 2.26 -14.57 -17.10
CA THR A 25 2.22 -14.62 -18.58
C THR A 25 1.42 -13.47 -19.19
N SER A 26 0.58 -12.80 -18.41
CA SER A 26 -0.29 -11.70 -18.84
C SER A 26 0.45 -10.36 -18.86
N ASN A 27 0.19 -9.54 -19.89
CA ASN A 27 0.66 -8.16 -20.02
C ASN A 27 -0.26 -7.13 -19.34
N GLU A 28 -1.36 -7.57 -18.71
CA GLU A 28 -2.24 -6.65 -18.01
C GLU A 28 -1.50 -5.96 -16.86
N PRO A 29 -1.76 -4.68 -16.59
CA PRO A 29 -1.20 -4.00 -15.45
C PRO A 29 -1.59 -4.68 -14.13
N ARG A 30 -0.75 -4.51 -13.13
CA ARG A 30 -1.04 -4.87 -11.73
C ARG A 30 -1.18 -3.59 -10.93
N PHE A 31 -1.94 -3.68 -9.85
CA PHE A 31 -2.26 -2.53 -9.03
C PHE A 31 -1.99 -2.83 -7.57
N ILE A 32 -1.38 -1.87 -6.89
CA ILE A 32 -1.18 -1.89 -5.45
C ILE A 32 -2.21 -0.96 -4.84
N ASN A 33 -2.94 -1.45 -3.84
CA ASN A 33 -3.86 -0.62 -3.09
C ASN A 33 -3.09 0.08 -1.98
N THR A 34 -3.31 1.37 -1.80
CA THR A 34 -2.65 2.18 -0.77
C THR A 34 -3.70 2.96 -0.01
N VAL A 35 -3.59 2.97 1.31
CA VAL A 35 -4.41 3.82 2.19
C VAL A 35 -3.51 4.80 2.90
N THR A 36 -3.77 6.09 2.71
CA THR A 36 -3.07 7.17 3.40
C THR A 36 -4.04 7.84 4.37
N PHE A 37 -3.69 7.86 5.65
CA PHE A 37 -4.49 8.55 6.68
C PHE A 37 -4.14 10.02 6.77
N ASP A 38 -5.15 10.84 7.06
CA ASP A 38 -4.95 12.24 7.37
C ASP A 38 -4.03 12.39 8.59
N SER A 39 -3.10 13.33 8.55
CA SER A 39 -2.15 13.59 9.62
C SER A 39 -1.95 15.08 9.82
N LYS A 40 -1.41 15.45 10.99
CA LYS A 40 -0.95 16.81 11.23
C LYS A 40 0.20 17.14 10.27
N GLU A 41 0.34 18.41 9.95
CA GLU A 41 1.46 18.92 9.15
C GLU A 41 2.79 18.57 9.83
N ASN A 42 3.80 18.15 9.06
CA ASN A 42 5.12 17.71 9.53
C ASN A 42 5.16 16.45 10.40
N SER A 43 4.08 15.66 10.48
CA SER A 43 4.14 14.34 11.11
C SER A 43 5.11 13.40 10.38
N PRO A 44 5.95 12.62 11.10
CA PRO A 44 6.81 11.61 10.48
C PRO A 44 5.97 10.55 9.75
N THR A 45 6.50 10.03 8.64
CA THR A 45 5.79 9.00 7.85
C THR A 45 6.11 7.61 8.37
N ILE A 46 5.08 6.78 8.52
CA ILE A 46 5.22 5.35 8.76
C ILE A 46 4.58 4.58 7.60
N VAL A 47 5.34 3.64 7.03
CA VAL A 47 4.86 2.75 5.98
C VAL A 47 4.59 1.39 6.59
N MET A 48 3.37 0.89 6.42
CA MET A 48 2.92 -0.38 6.97
C MET A 48 2.68 -1.39 5.84
N VAL A 49 3.31 -2.56 5.95
CA VAL A 49 3.22 -3.66 4.98
C VAL A 49 2.78 -4.90 5.74
N HIS A 50 1.69 -5.53 5.29
CA HIS A 50 1.15 -6.71 5.95
C HIS A 50 1.97 -7.97 5.63
N GLY A 51 1.71 -9.06 6.38
CA GLY A 51 2.29 -10.37 6.12
C GLY A 51 1.55 -11.17 5.05
N TYR A 52 2.11 -12.34 4.68
CA TYR A 52 1.51 -13.25 3.70
C TYR A 52 0.09 -13.68 4.09
N GLY A 53 -0.84 -13.66 3.12
CA GLY A 53 -2.24 -14.06 3.31
C GLY A 53 -3.08 -13.07 4.13
N ALA A 54 -2.53 -11.89 4.42
CA ALA A 54 -3.25 -10.77 5.03
C ALA A 54 -3.46 -9.65 4.01
N SER A 55 -4.11 -8.57 4.44
CA SER A 55 -4.22 -7.32 3.69
C SER A 55 -3.85 -6.14 4.57
N GLN A 56 -3.80 -4.94 4.00
CA GLN A 56 -3.66 -3.69 4.75
C GLN A 56 -4.69 -3.55 5.91
N GLY A 57 -5.87 -4.17 5.80
CA GLY A 57 -6.90 -4.17 6.84
C GLY A 57 -6.48 -4.89 8.13
N PHE A 58 -5.42 -5.72 8.09
CA PHE A 58 -4.85 -6.36 9.27
C PHE A 58 -4.48 -5.35 10.38
N PHE A 59 -4.09 -4.14 9.99
CA PHE A 59 -3.68 -3.07 10.91
C PHE A 59 -4.85 -2.20 11.41
N PHE A 60 -6.11 -2.58 11.20
CA PHE A 60 -7.26 -1.70 11.46
C PHE A 60 -7.29 -1.09 12.88
N ARG A 61 -6.83 -1.83 13.89
CA ARG A 61 -6.75 -1.34 15.28
C ARG A 61 -5.57 -0.40 15.52
N ASN A 62 -4.52 -0.48 14.70
CA ASN A 62 -3.32 0.33 14.83
C ASN A 62 -3.48 1.70 14.17
N PHE A 63 -4.30 1.80 13.11
CA PHE A 63 -4.43 3.05 12.34
C PHE A 63 -4.87 4.24 13.18
N ASP A 64 -5.84 4.06 14.07
CA ASP A 64 -6.35 5.17 14.88
C ASP A 64 -5.30 5.65 15.90
N ALA A 65 -4.57 4.72 16.51
CA ALA A 65 -3.49 5.05 17.44
C ALA A 65 -2.32 5.74 16.74
N LEU A 66 -1.90 5.22 15.57
CA LEU A 66 -0.73 5.74 14.85
C LEU A 66 -1.03 7.05 14.10
N GLY A 67 -2.24 7.22 13.56
CA GLY A 67 -2.63 8.40 12.79
C GLY A 67 -2.58 9.72 13.58
N ASN A 68 -2.63 9.65 14.92
CA ASN A 68 -2.46 10.83 15.79
C ASN A 68 -1.01 11.35 15.85
N HIS A 69 -0.04 10.52 15.48
CA HIS A 69 1.39 10.80 15.63
C HIS A 69 2.14 10.78 14.30
N PHE A 70 1.69 9.95 13.36
CA PHE A 70 2.36 9.69 12.09
C PHE A 70 1.43 9.95 10.90
N ARG A 71 2.04 10.29 9.76
CA ARG A 71 1.40 10.08 8.46
C ARG A 71 1.46 8.59 8.15
N VAL A 72 0.34 7.89 8.30
CA VAL A 72 0.26 6.45 8.08
C VAL A 72 -0.02 6.16 6.61
N ILE A 73 0.82 5.33 5.99
CA ILE A 73 0.63 4.79 4.65
C ILE A 73 0.61 3.26 4.78
N ALA A 74 -0.54 2.64 4.52
CA ALA A 74 -0.68 1.19 4.49
C ALA A 74 -0.73 0.70 3.05
N ILE A 75 0.03 -0.35 2.74
CA ILE A 75 0.16 -0.92 1.40
C ILE A 75 -0.41 -2.33 1.39
N ASP A 76 -1.30 -2.59 0.44
CA ASP A 76 -1.77 -3.93 0.09
C ASP A 76 -0.90 -4.51 -1.01
N GLN A 77 -0.14 -5.55 -0.69
CA GLN A 77 0.78 -6.19 -1.64
C GLN A 77 0.00 -6.92 -2.74
N LEU A 78 0.67 -7.19 -3.86
CA LEU A 78 0.11 -8.04 -4.90
C LEU A 78 0.00 -9.49 -4.41
N GLY A 79 -1.19 -10.08 -4.56
CA GLY A 79 -1.51 -11.46 -4.15
C GLY A 79 -2.72 -11.48 -3.24
#